data_AF-A0A926HGE8-F1
#
_entry.id   AF-A0A926HGE8-F1
#
_cell.length_a   1.000
_cell.length_b   1.000
_cell.length_c   1.000
_cell.angle_alpha   90.00
_cell.angle_beta   90.00
_cell.angle_gamma   90.00
#
_symmetry.space_group_name_H-M   'P 1'
#
loop_
_entity.id
_entity.type
_entity.pdbx_description
1 polymer ?
#
loop_
_entity_poly.entity_id
_entity_poly.type
_entity_poly.pdbx_seq_one_letter_code
_entity_poly.pdbx_strand_id
1 'polypeptide(L)'
;LPAATDRRHQYVLSSRYKVLRVCLQDYNGKPFANTPYEVHMGSEVLAGKTDDKGLLEQRIPTQTREARLSIKEFQWLLNIGDLNPIDETPDMGASGIQMRLRNLGFDPGPIDGIVGPQTKAAIQGFQKKHQPLAIDGICGPKTTQRLLKEHGS
;
A
#
# COMPACT_ATOMS: atom_id res chain seq x y z
N LEU A 1 8.71 58.62 12.41
CA LEU A 1 8.96 57.38 11.65
C LEU A 1 8.63 56.19 12.53
N PRO A 2 7.66 55.36 12.14
CA PRO A 2 7.80 53.93 12.39
C PRO A 2 7.59 53.13 11.11
N ALA A 3 8.56 52.26 10.83
CA ALA A 3 8.44 51.16 9.89
C ALA A 3 8.16 49.89 10.69
N ALA A 4 7.18 49.10 10.27
CA ALA A 4 7.18 47.64 10.31
C ALA A 4 5.88 47.15 9.68
N THR A 5 5.99 46.68 8.44
CA THR A 5 4.89 46.13 7.66
C THR A 5 4.46 44.78 8.24
N ASP A 6 3.27 44.71 8.84
CA ASP A 6 2.60 43.46 9.25
C ASP A 6 2.03 42.76 8.00
N ARG A 7 2.90 42.08 7.23
CA ARG A 7 2.46 41.16 6.18
C ARG A 7 2.06 39.83 6.83
N ARG A 8 0.78 39.73 7.19
CA ARG A 8 0.16 38.44 7.49
C ARG A 8 0.07 37.63 6.21
N HIS A 9 0.97 36.68 6.05
CA HIS A 9 0.84 35.67 5.03
C HIS A 9 -0.33 34.75 5.40
N GLN A 10 -1.49 34.99 4.80
CA GLN A 10 -2.54 33.98 4.71
C GLN A 10 -2.00 32.83 3.86
N TYR A 11 -1.50 31.78 4.51
CA TYR A 11 -1.26 30.51 3.84
C TYR A 11 -2.56 29.70 3.87
N VAL A 12 -3.47 29.98 2.95
CA VAL A 12 -4.53 29.02 2.61
C VAL A 12 -3.90 27.99 1.68
N LEU A 13 -3.20 27.02 2.25
CA LEU A 13 -2.84 25.82 1.51
C LEU A 13 -4.08 24.94 1.46
N SER A 14 -4.79 25.02 0.34
CA SER A 14 -5.72 23.98 -0.11
C SER A 14 -4.92 22.71 -0.42
N SER A 15 -4.29 22.14 0.61
CA SER A 15 -3.50 20.93 0.48
C SER A 15 -4.47 19.78 0.23
N ARG A 16 -4.39 19.17 -0.95
CA ARG A 16 -5.02 17.87 -1.16
C ARG A 16 -4.38 16.87 -0.19
N TYR A 17 -5.20 15.99 0.37
CA TYR A 17 -4.79 14.92 1.27
C TYR A 17 -5.07 13.57 0.63
N LYS A 18 -4.23 12.58 0.90
CA LYS A 18 -4.48 11.16 0.63
C LYS A 18 -4.57 10.38 1.93
N VAL A 19 -5.17 9.20 1.89
CA VAL A 19 -5.30 8.32 3.06
C VAL A 19 -4.23 7.25 3.00
N LEU A 20 -3.30 7.29 3.94
CA LEU A 20 -2.36 6.20 4.22
C LEU A 20 -3.11 5.10 4.95
N ARG A 21 -3.22 3.93 4.34
CA ARG A 21 -3.83 2.73 4.92
C ARG A 21 -2.78 1.65 5.09
N VAL A 22 -2.48 1.27 6.33
CA VAL A 22 -1.47 0.23 6.62
C VAL A 22 -2.02 -0.70 7.69
N CYS A 23 -2.06 -1.99 7.42
CA CYS A 23 -2.34 -2.99 8.46
C CYS A 23 -1.04 -3.40 9.13
N LEU A 24 -0.95 -3.19 10.43
CA LEU A 24 0.23 -3.48 11.24
C LEU A 24 -0.02 -4.76 12.04
N GLN A 25 0.84 -5.76 11.83
CA GLN A 25 0.83 -7.03 12.52
C GLN A 25 2.25 -7.41 12.97
N ASP A 26 2.37 -8.22 14.01
CA ASP A 26 3.65 -8.83 14.40
C ASP A 26 4.02 -10.00 13.46
N TYR A 27 5.19 -10.62 13.71
CA TYR A 27 5.70 -11.72 12.89
C TYR A 27 4.82 -12.98 12.91
N ASN A 28 3.90 -13.10 13.86
CA ASN A 28 2.92 -14.19 13.95
C ASN A 28 1.58 -13.82 13.30
N GLY A 29 1.48 -12.63 12.68
CA GLY A 29 0.23 -12.13 12.09
C GLY A 29 -0.75 -11.56 13.12
N LYS A 30 -0.36 -11.37 14.39
CA LYS A 30 -1.23 -10.76 15.39
C LYS A 30 -1.28 -9.25 15.17
N PRO A 31 -2.47 -8.63 15.12
CA PRO A 31 -2.57 -7.19 14.88
C PRO A 31 -1.98 -6.38 16.03
N PHE A 32 -1.32 -5.28 15.68
CA PHE A 32 -1.07 -4.18 16.62
C PHE A 32 -2.38 -3.44 16.87
N ALA A 33 -3.34 -4.11 17.50
CA ALA A 33 -4.67 -3.57 17.75
C ALA A 33 -4.62 -2.40 18.74
N ASN A 34 -5.40 -1.35 18.51
CA ASN A 34 -5.55 -0.24 19.46
C ASN A 34 -4.21 0.33 19.94
N THR A 35 -3.20 0.40 19.07
CA THR A 35 -1.83 0.75 19.42
C THR A 35 -1.49 2.15 18.87
N PRO A 36 -0.96 3.07 19.70
CA PRO A 36 -0.55 4.40 19.26
C PRO A 36 0.58 4.34 18.23
N TYR A 37 0.50 5.18 17.21
CA TYR A 37 1.53 5.33 16.19
C TYR A 37 1.86 6.80 15.92
N GLU A 38 3.01 7.03 15.29
CA GLU A 38 3.41 8.34 14.77
C GLU A 38 3.88 8.23 13.32
N VAL A 39 3.49 9.18 12.47
CA VAL A 39 3.93 9.33 11.09
C VAL A 39 4.71 10.63 10.97
N HIS A 40 6.02 10.53 10.75
CA HIS A 40 6.95 11.65 10.65
C HIS A 40 7.20 11.97 9.18
N MET A 41 6.87 13.19 8.73
CA MET A 41 6.97 13.67 7.35
C MET A 41 7.82 14.95 7.32
N GLY A 42 9.14 14.80 7.24
CA GLY A 42 10.04 15.95 7.38
C GLY A 42 9.93 16.57 8.79
N SER A 43 9.44 17.80 8.88
CA SER A 43 9.20 18.50 10.16
C SER A 43 7.80 18.28 10.74
N GLU A 44 6.88 17.68 9.99
CA GLU A 44 5.52 17.40 10.47
C GLU A 44 5.45 16.02 11.12
N VAL A 45 4.71 15.91 12.22
CA VAL A 45 4.43 14.64 12.89
C VAL A 45 2.92 14.51 13.09
N LEU A 46 2.36 13.39 12.64
CA LEU A 46 0.95 13.04 12.85
C LEU A 46 0.87 11.81 13.75
N ALA A 47 0.10 11.91 14.84
CA ALA A 47 -0.12 10.81 15.75
C ALA A 47 -1.54 10.24 15.59
N GLY A 48 -1.68 8.94 15.84
CA GLY A 48 -2.97 8.27 15.83
C GLY A 48 -2.93 6.96 16.57
N LYS A 49 -3.95 6.15 16.37
CA LYS A 49 -4.10 4.82 16.98
C LYS A 49 -4.68 3.88 15.94
N THR A 50 -4.13 2.67 15.83
CA THR A 50 -4.71 1.63 14.99
C THR A 50 -6.06 1.16 15.53
N ASP A 51 -6.90 0.58 14.67
CA ASP A 51 -8.16 -0.06 15.08
C ASP A 51 -7.94 -1.42 15.76
N ASP A 52 -9.02 -2.17 16.00
CA ASP A 52 -8.99 -3.51 16.59
C ASP A 52 -8.32 -4.57 15.71
N LYS A 53 -8.16 -4.29 14.41
CA LYS A 53 -7.52 -5.16 13.41
C LYS A 53 -6.11 -4.70 13.05
N GLY A 54 -5.58 -3.69 13.75
CA GLY A 54 -4.25 -3.14 13.49
C GLY A 54 -4.19 -2.26 12.25
N LEU A 55 -5.34 -1.85 11.69
CA LEU A 55 -5.38 -0.91 10.57
C LEU A 55 -5.11 0.51 11.07
N LEU A 56 -4.12 1.15 10.45
CA LEU A 56 -3.85 2.57 10.51
C LEU A 56 -4.51 3.24 9.30
N GLU A 57 -5.32 4.28 9.54
CA GLU A 57 -5.84 5.16 8.48
C GLU A 57 -5.47 6.62 8.79
N GLN A 58 -4.42 7.15 8.15
CA GLN A 58 -3.93 8.49 8.41
C GLN A 58 -4.09 9.38 7.18
N ARG A 59 -4.72 10.55 7.33
CA ARG A 59 -4.72 11.57 6.29
C ARG A 59 -3.37 12.26 6.27
N ILE A 60 -2.73 12.25 5.11
CA ILE A 60 -1.41 12.85 4.89
C ILE A 60 -1.44 13.79 3.67
N PRO A 61 -0.62 14.85 3.64
CA PRO A 61 -0.51 15.72 2.47
C PRO A 61 -0.17 14.94 1.19
N THR A 62 -0.78 15.27 0.05
CA THR A 62 -0.51 14.55 -1.22
C THR A 62 0.93 14.70 -1.71
N GLN A 63 1.60 15.79 -1.32
CA GLN A 63 3.00 16.05 -1.65
C GLN A 63 4.00 15.23 -0.81
N THR A 64 3.53 14.55 0.24
CA THR A 64 4.38 13.65 1.04
C THR A 64 4.89 12.54 0.12
N ARG A 65 6.21 12.44 0.00
CA ARG A 65 6.90 11.40 -0.77
C ARG A 65 7.54 10.35 0.11
N GLU A 66 7.86 10.70 1.34
CA GLU A 66 8.46 9.80 2.33
C GLU A 66 7.85 10.11 3.70
N ALA A 67 7.67 9.07 4.50
CA ALA A 67 7.25 9.21 5.89
C ALA A 67 7.89 8.11 6.74
N ARG A 68 8.29 8.41 7.97
CA ARG A 68 8.69 7.39 8.94
C ARG A 68 7.51 7.06 9.84
N LEU A 69 7.05 5.81 9.78
CA LEU A 69 6.04 5.28 10.70
C LEU A 69 6.74 4.68 11.92
N SER A 70 6.34 5.09 13.11
CA SER A 70 6.80 4.55 14.38
C SER A 70 5.64 3.96 15.16
N ILE A 71 5.81 2.74 15.67
CA ILE A 71 4.86 2.09 16.57
C ILE A 71 5.64 1.28 17.62
N LYS A 72 5.42 1.59 18.90
CA LYS A 72 6.23 1.05 20.01
C LYS A 72 7.74 1.20 19.71
N GLU A 73 8.51 0.11 19.75
CA GLU A 73 9.93 0.05 19.40
C GLU A 73 10.23 -0.05 17.89
N PHE A 74 9.22 -0.24 17.04
CA PHE A 74 9.41 -0.43 15.60
C PHE A 74 9.34 0.89 14.82
N GLN A 75 10.21 1.01 13.82
CA GLN A 75 10.25 2.14 12.90
C GLN A 75 10.44 1.66 11.47
N TRP A 76 9.61 2.18 10.55
CA TRP A 76 9.69 1.90 9.12
C TRP A 76 9.77 3.20 8.33
N LEU A 77 10.63 3.22 7.32
CA LEU A 77 10.61 4.24 6.29
C LEU A 77 9.61 3.82 5.21
N LEU A 78 8.60 4.65 4.99
CA LEU A 78 7.58 4.47 3.98
C LEU A 78 7.89 5.42 2.81
N ASN A 79 7.99 4.86 1.62
CA ASN A 79 8.00 5.65 0.39
C ASN A 79 6.54 5.90 0.00
N ILE A 80 6.07 7.11 0.30
CA ILE A 80 4.68 7.57 0.15
C ILE A 80 4.41 8.09 -1.28
N GLY A 81 5.47 8.39 -2.04
CA GLY A 81 5.38 8.87 -3.42
C GLY A 81 4.47 8.01 -4.31
N ASP A 82 4.34 6.72 -3.97
CA ASP A 82 3.73 5.65 -4.77
C ASP A 82 2.46 5.08 -4.10
N LEU A 83 1.63 5.91 -3.46
CA LEU A 83 0.38 5.49 -2.82
C LEU A 83 -0.87 5.99 -3.59
N ASN A 84 -1.22 5.29 -4.68
CA ASN A 84 -2.53 5.32 -5.35
C ASN A 84 -3.22 3.92 -5.32
N PRO A 85 -4.56 3.83 -5.47
CA PRO A 85 -5.35 2.65 -5.08
C PRO A 85 -5.22 1.45 -6.04
N ILE A 86 -4.96 0.25 -5.49
CA ILE A 86 -4.90 -1.09 -6.13
C ILE A 86 -3.89 -1.25 -7.30
N ASP A 87 -3.49 -0.14 -7.93
CA ASP A 87 -2.44 -0.08 -8.95
C ASP A 87 -1.04 0.24 -8.38
N GLU A 88 -0.91 0.57 -7.09
CA GLU A 88 0.40 0.93 -6.48
C GLU A 88 0.59 0.33 -5.08
N THR A 89 1.03 -0.94 -5.03
CA THR A 89 2.00 -1.35 -3.99
C THR A 89 3.41 -0.90 -4.45
N PRO A 90 4.50 -0.97 -3.66
CA PRO A 90 5.86 -0.62 -4.14
C PRO A 90 6.26 -1.37 -5.44
N ASP A 91 5.55 -2.47 -5.68
CA ASP A 91 5.59 -3.41 -6.79
C ASP A 91 4.31 -3.46 -7.65
N MET A 92 3.44 -2.45 -7.60
CA MET A 92 2.22 -2.32 -8.44
C MET A 92 1.22 -3.52 -8.35
N GLY A 93 1.06 -4.11 -7.18
CA GLY A 93 0.15 -5.23 -6.87
C GLY A 93 0.76 -6.62 -7.06
N ALA A 94 2.02 -6.73 -7.48
CA ALA A 94 2.65 -7.99 -7.88
C ALA A 94 2.73 -9.03 -6.75
N SER A 95 3.06 -8.64 -5.54
CA SER A 95 3.13 -9.49 -4.34
C SER A 95 1.75 -10.02 -3.95
N GLY A 96 0.72 -9.17 -4.07
CA GLY A 96 -0.67 -9.59 -3.92
C GLY A 96 -1.09 -10.61 -4.98
N ILE A 97 -0.64 -10.44 -6.23
CA ILE A 97 -0.86 -11.40 -7.32
C ILE A 97 -0.11 -12.70 -7.05
N GLN A 98 1.17 -12.65 -6.68
CA GLN A 98 2.00 -13.81 -6.35
C GLN A 98 1.36 -14.63 -5.21
N MET A 99 0.94 -13.99 -4.11
CA MET A 99 0.28 -14.69 -3.01
C MET A 99 -1.01 -15.40 -3.46
N ARG A 100 -1.85 -14.72 -4.24
CA ARG A 100 -3.11 -15.30 -4.74
C ARG A 100 -2.85 -16.48 -5.67
N LEU A 101 -1.89 -16.35 -6.58
CA LEU A 101 -1.49 -17.43 -7.49
C LEU A 101 -1.01 -18.66 -6.70
N ARG A 102 -0.12 -18.45 -5.72
CA ARG A 102 0.38 -19.54 -4.87
C ARG A 102 -0.76 -20.25 -4.13
N ASN A 103 -1.67 -19.49 -3.53
CA ASN A 103 -2.84 -20.04 -2.83
C ASN A 103 -3.76 -20.84 -3.75
N LEU A 104 -3.81 -20.48 -5.03
CA LEU A 104 -4.60 -21.17 -6.07
C LEU A 104 -3.83 -22.34 -6.72
N GLY A 105 -2.64 -22.66 -6.23
CA GLY A 105 -1.81 -23.77 -6.71
C GLY A 105 -0.94 -23.43 -7.93
N PHE A 106 -0.80 -22.15 -8.27
CA PHE A 106 0.11 -21.69 -9.32
C PHE A 106 1.36 -21.10 -8.67
N ASP A 107 2.50 -21.77 -8.79
CA ASP A 107 3.74 -21.31 -8.15
C ASP A 107 4.32 -20.08 -8.88
N PRO A 108 4.28 -18.87 -8.27
CA PRO A 108 4.79 -17.67 -8.91
C PRO A 108 6.29 -17.47 -8.66
N GLY A 109 6.96 -18.38 -7.95
CA GLY A 109 8.27 -18.15 -7.36
C GLY A 109 8.18 -17.34 -6.06
N PRO A 110 9.23 -16.59 -5.68
CA PRO A 110 9.25 -15.76 -4.48
C PRO A 110 8.08 -14.76 -4.41
N ILE A 111 7.65 -14.40 -3.19
CA ILE A 111 6.67 -13.33 -2.95
C ILE A 111 7.44 -12.05 -2.63
N ASP A 112 8.11 -11.52 -3.64
CA ASP A 112 9.03 -10.38 -3.55
C ASP A 112 8.50 -9.13 -4.26
N GLY A 113 7.33 -9.23 -4.90
CA GLY A 113 6.76 -8.18 -5.73
C GLY A 113 7.41 -8.03 -7.11
N ILE A 114 8.31 -8.91 -7.52
CA ILE A 114 8.92 -8.83 -8.84
C ILE A 114 8.18 -9.77 -9.78
N VAL A 115 7.54 -9.23 -10.83
CA VAL A 115 6.93 -10.05 -11.89
C VAL A 115 8.01 -10.63 -12.81
N GLY A 116 8.69 -11.66 -12.32
CA GLY A 116 9.71 -12.41 -13.05
C GLY A 116 9.13 -13.50 -13.97
N PRO A 117 9.98 -14.27 -14.66
CA PRO A 117 9.56 -15.35 -15.55
C PRO A 117 8.64 -16.38 -14.88
N GLN A 118 8.88 -16.71 -13.60
CA GLN A 118 8.05 -17.65 -12.83
C GLN A 118 6.66 -17.08 -12.54
N THR A 119 6.58 -15.83 -12.07
CA THR A 119 5.31 -15.14 -11.85
C THR A 119 4.51 -15.04 -13.15
N LYS A 120 5.16 -14.74 -14.29
CA LYS A 120 4.49 -14.69 -15.60
C LYS A 120 3.95 -16.06 -16.03
N ALA A 121 4.72 -17.13 -15.83
CA ALA A 121 4.26 -18.49 -16.12
C ALA A 121 3.07 -18.90 -15.24
N ALA A 122 3.07 -18.53 -13.96
CA ALA A 122 1.96 -18.75 -13.06
C ALA A 122 0.69 -17.99 -13.50
N ILE A 123 0.82 -16.74 -13.94
CA ILE A 123 -0.29 -15.95 -14.50
C ILE A 123 -0.85 -16.64 -15.75
N GLN A 124 0.00 -17.10 -16.68
CA GLN A 124 -0.44 -17.81 -17.88
C GLN A 124 -1.15 -19.13 -17.55
N GLY A 125 -0.65 -19.88 -16.58
CA GLY A 125 -1.30 -21.09 -16.08
C GLY A 125 -2.71 -20.79 -15.56
N PHE A 126 -2.85 -19.73 -14.77
CA PHE A 126 -4.14 -19.27 -14.27
C PHE A 126 -5.09 -18.85 -15.40
N GLN A 127 -4.62 -18.02 -16.34
CA GLN A 127 -5.40 -17.57 -17.50
C GLN A 127 -5.89 -18.75 -18.36
N LYS A 128 -5.03 -19.76 -18.58
CA LYS A 128 -5.39 -20.97 -19.32
C LYS A 128 -6.48 -21.78 -18.62
N LYS A 129 -6.43 -21.88 -17.29
CA LYS A 129 -7.44 -22.60 -16.48
C LYS A 129 -8.79 -21.87 -16.48
N HIS A 130 -8.79 -20.54 -16.50
CA HIS A 130 -9.99 -19.73 -16.34
C HIS A 130 -10.37 -18.98 -17.63
N GLN A 131 -10.80 -19.71 -18.66
CA GLN A 131 -11.34 -19.11 -19.88
C GLN A 131 -12.61 -18.28 -19.59
N PRO A 132 -12.92 -17.24 -20.40
CA PRO A 132 -12.23 -16.79 -21.61
C PRO A 132 -11.22 -15.66 -21.35
N LEU A 133 -10.25 -15.86 -20.46
CA LEU A 133 -9.16 -14.91 -20.27
C LEU A 133 -8.13 -15.01 -21.42
N ALA A 134 -7.54 -13.86 -21.79
CA ALA A 134 -6.38 -13.82 -22.68
C ALA A 134 -5.17 -14.43 -21.96
N ILE A 135 -4.38 -15.27 -22.65
CA ILE A 135 -3.21 -15.97 -22.09
C ILE A 135 -1.93 -15.21 -22.47
N ASP A 136 -1.80 -14.00 -21.96
CA ASP A 136 -0.69 -13.08 -22.26
C ASP A 136 0.35 -13.00 -21.11
N GLY A 137 0.03 -13.57 -19.94
CA GLY A 137 0.85 -13.46 -18.74
C GLY A 137 0.80 -12.09 -18.09
N ILE A 138 -0.20 -11.27 -18.44
CA ILE A 138 -0.42 -9.92 -17.92
C ILE A 138 -1.64 -9.94 -16.98
N CYS A 139 -1.43 -9.47 -15.75
CA CYS A 139 -2.54 -9.27 -14.80
C CYS A 139 -3.31 -7.98 -15.09
N GLY A 140 -4.02 -7.94 -16.23
CA GLY A 140 -4.95 -6.87 -16.56
C GLY A 140 -6.29 -6.98 -15.80
N PRO A 141 -7.20 -6.00 -15.94
CA PRO A 141 -8.41 -5.89 -15.12
C PRO A 141 -9.28 -7.16 -15.06
N LYS A 142 -9.41 -7.88 -16.19
CA LYS A 142 -10.17 -9.14 -16.27
C LYS A 142 -9.51 -10.27 -15.48
N THR A 143 -8.19 -10.40 -15.57
CA THR A 143 -7.40 -11.38 -14.83
C THR A 143 -7.46 -11.08 -13.33
N THR A 144 -7.31 -9.81 -12.95
CA THR A 144 -7.39 -9.33 -11.56
C THR A 144 -8.77 -9.59 -10.95
N GLN A 145 -9.84 -9.26 -11.66
CA GLN A 145 -11.21 -9.52 -11.19
C GLN A 145 -11.46 -11.02 -10.97
N ARG A 146 -10.93 -11.88 -11.85
CA ARG A 146 -11.04 -13.34 -11.68
C ARG A 146 -10.24 -13.82 -10.47
N LEU A 147 -9.00 -13.36 -10.28
CA LEU A 147 -8.17 -13.69 -9.10
C LEU A 147 -8.86 -13.29 -7.78
N LEU A 148 -9.49 -12.12 -7.75
CA LEU A 148 -10.26 -11.65 -6.59
C LEU A 148 -11.47 -12.54 -6.32
N LYS A 149 -12.15 -13.00 -7.36
CA LYS A 149 -13.33 -13.88 -7.23
C LYS A 149 -12.97 -15.29 -6.71
N GLU A 150 -11.84 -15.85 -7.13
CA GLU A 150 -11.42 -17.21 -6.72
C GLU A 150 -10.77 -17.25 -5.33
N HIS A 151 -10.25 -16.11 -4.84
CA HIS A 151 -9.62 -15.99 -3.51
C HIS A 151 -10.53 -15.31 -2.46
N GLY A 152 -11.64 -14.69 -2.89
CA GLY A 152 -12.64 -14.10 -2.01
C GLY A 152 -13.60 -15.16 -1.43
N SER A 153 -13.17 -15.85 -0.38
CA SER A 153 -14.01 -16.50 0.65
C SER A 153 -13.22 -16.59 1.96
#